data_AF-A0A2G2VC50-F1
#
_entry.id   AF-A0A2G2VC50-F1
#
_cell.length_a   1.000
_cell.length_b   1.000
_cell.length_c   1.000
_cell.angle_alpha   90.00
_cell.angle_beta   90.00
_cell.angle_gamma   90.00
#
_symmetry.space_group_name_H-M   'P 1'
#
loop_
_entity.id
_entity.type
_entity.pdbx_description
1 polymer ?
#
loop_
_entity_poly.entity_id
_entity_poly.type
_entity_poly.pdbx_seq_one_letter_code
_entity_poly.pdbx_strand_id
1 'polypeptide(L)'
;MGSSSQAICYPVATIGAENIDALNRVLADLCTRSNPQDGAALTLRRLVEEEARDLSGEAFARFMDYLYEHITTFLDSNEVSENLGALRAIYELIDVTINKNTSKVAKFSNYIRAAFETNCDPKILVLASKVLGHLARSGGTITIDEVERQVKFALEWLRGERIEYRRFAAVLILKEMAENALTVFNIYVPEFVDAIWVGMRDPTLVILGKAVEALRALLPVI
;
A
#
# COMPACT_ATOMS: atom_id res chain seq x y z
N MET A 1 60.71 6.55 0.59
CA MET A 1 59.45 7.26 0.32
C MET A 1 58.31 6.26 0.51
N GLY A 2 57.74 6.20 1.71
CA GLY A 2 56.58 5.35 2.01
C GLY A 2 55.52 6.25 2.63
N SER A 3 54.51 6.60 1.84
CA SER A 3 53.40 7.46 2.28
C SER A 3 52.41 6.60 3.07
N SER A 4 52.33 6.81 4.37
CA SER A 4 51.33 6.19 5.24
C SER A 4 50.00 6.92 5.05
N SER A 5 49.12 6.38 4.22
CA SER A 5 47.72 6.81 4.14
C SER A 5 46.99 6.45 5.43
N GLN A 6 46.84 7.43 6.32
CA GLN A 6 45.88 7.34 7.42
C GLN A 6 44.47 7.48 6.83
N ALA A 7 43.75 6.36 6.78
CA ALA A 7 42.32 6.37 6.52
C ALA A 7 41.63 6.98 7.75
N ILE A 8 41.08 8.19 7.56
CA ILE A 8 40.21 8.84 8.53
C ILE A 8 38.91 8.03 8.54
N CYS A 9 38.79 7.13 9.52
CA CYS A 9 37.52 6.48 9.84
C CYS A 9 36.64 7.51 10.56
N TYR A 10 35.67 8.07 9.85
CA TYR A 10 34.58 8.80 10.50
C TYR A 10 33.77 7.81 11.35
N PRO A 11 33.44 8.14 12.61
CA PRO A 11 32.54 7.30 13.39
C PRO A 11 31.16 7.36 12.73
N VAL A 12 30.73 6.22 12.19
CA VAL A 12 29.35 5.98 11.77
C VAL A 12 28.50 6.15 13.03
N ALA A 13 27.73 7.24 13.09
CA ALA A 13 26.69 7.41 14.09
C ALA A 13 25.75 6.22 13.97
N THR A 14 25.90 5.28 14.89
CA THR A 14 25.14 4.04 14.95
C THR A 14 23.70 4.47 15.20
N ILE A 15 22.77 4.07 14.33
CA ILE A 15 21.35 4.07 14.69
C ILE A 15 21.29 3.34 16.04
N GLY A 16 20.67 3.94 17.06
CA GLY A 16 20.57 3.31 18.36
C GLY A 16 19.95 1.92 18.19
N ALA A 17 20.63 0.87 18.65
CA ALA A 17 20.12 -0.50 18.60
C ALA A 17 18.70 -0.59 19.20
N GLU A 18 18.43 0.26 20.19
CA GLU A 18 17.13 0.41 20.85
C GLU A 18 16.00 0.84 19.88
N ASN A 19 16.26 1.73 18.92
CA ASN A 19 15.25 2.23 17.98
C ASN A 19 14.88 1.16 16.94
N ILE A 20 15.86 0.37 16.51
CA ILE A 20 15.66 -0.77 15.62
C ILE A 20 14.87 -1.88 16.34
N ASP A 21 15.20 -2.16 17.59
CA ASP A 21 14.46 -3.13 18.41
C ASP A 21 13.01 -2.71 18.65
N ALA A 22 12.78 -1.42 18.91
CA ALA A 22 11.43 -0.86 19.03
C ALA A 22 10.64 -1.02 17.72
N LEU A 23 11.26 -0.71 16.58
CA LEU A 23 10.63 -0.88 15.27
C LEU A 23 10.28 -2.34 14.99
N ASN A 24 11.20 -3.27 15.24
CA ASN A 24 10.98 -4.70 15.02
C ASN A 24 9.82 -5.25 15.87
N ARG A 25 9.68 -4.77 17.12
CA ARG A 25 8.54 -5.14 17.97
C ARG A 25 7.22 -4.63 17.41
N VAL A 26 7.18 -3.38 16.94
CA VAL A 26 5.97 -2.81 16.33
C VAL A 26 5.59 -3.55 15.05
N LEU A 27 6.57 -3.89 14.21
CA LEU A 27 6.34 -4.66 12.98
C LEU A 27 5.79 -6.07 13.29
N ALA A 28 6.33 -6.76 14.29
CA ALA A 28 5.81 -8.05 14.73
C ALA A 28 4.37 -7.96 15.28
N ASP A 29 4.07 -6.89 16.02
CA ASP A 29 2.71 -6.62 16.49
C ASP A 29 1.73 -6.37 15.33
N LEU A 30 2.17 -5.68 14.27
CA LEU A 30 1.35 -5.45 13.07
C LEU A 30 1.03 -6.74 12.31
N CYS A 31 1.90 -7.75 12.36
CA CYS A 31 1.65 -9.06 11.74
C CYS A 31 0.58 -9.86 12.51
N THR A 32 0.58 -9.77 13.84
CA THR A 32 -0.29 -10.57 14.71
C THR A 32 -1.65 -9.93 14.99
N ARG A 33 -1.70 -8.59 15.06
CA ARG A 33 -2.91 -7.85 15.42
C ARG A 33 -3.68 -7.41 14.19
N SER A 34 -4.90 -7.92 14.08
CA SER A 34 -5.74 -7.68 12.91
C SER A 34 -6.57 -6.41 12.98
N ASN A 35 -6.83 -5.90 14.18
CA ASN A 35 -7.77 -4.81 14.40
C ASN A 35 -7.04 -3.45 14.45
N PRO A 36 -7.42 -2.47 13.60
CA PRO A 36 -6.86 -1.11 13.63
C PRO A 36 -6.99 -0.41 14.99
N GLN A 37 -7.97 -0.82 15.83
CA GLN A 37 -8.16 -0.28 17.18
C GLN A 37 -7.11 -0.77 18.19
N ASP A 38 -6.30 -1.76 17.83
CA ASP A 38 -5.30 -2.36 18.74
C ASP A 38 -4.05 -1.47 18.91
N GLY A 39 -4.03 -0.28 18.30
CA GLY A 39 -3.06 0.78 18.53
C GLY A 39 -1.69 0.58 17.89
N ALA A 40 -1.31 -0.64 17.48
CA ALA A 40 0.00 -0.94 16.89
C ALA A 40 0.31 -0.09 15.64
N ALA A 41 -0.70 0.14 14.80
CA ALA A 41 -0.62 0.99 13.62
C ALA A 41 -0.29 2.45 13.99
N LEU A 42 -0.97 2.99 15.00
CA LEU A 42 -0.69 4.33 15.54
C LEU A 42 0.68 4.39 16.23
N THR A 43 1.12 3.30 16.86
CA THR A 43 2.46 3.21 17.45
C THR A 43 3.55 3.32 16.39
N LEU A 44 3.40 2.68 15.22
CA LEU A 44 4.35 2.83 14.12
C LEU A 44 4.44 4.30 13.67
N ARG A 45 3.29 4.94 13.46
CA ARG A 45 3.24 6.34 13.05
C ARG A 45 3.96 7.25 14.05
N ARG A 46 3.68 7.08 15.35
CA ARG A 46 4.33 7.84 16.43
C ARG A 46 5.82 7.62 16.46
N LEU A 47 6.27 6.36 16.35
CA LEU A 47 7.69 6.03 16.32
C LEU A 47 8.39 6.74 15.15
N VAL A 48 7.84 6.66 13.94
CA VAL A 48 8.42 7.33 12.77
C VAL A 48 8.44 8.86 12.94
N GLU A 49 7.40 9.44 13.54
CA GLU A 49 7.33 10.88 13.85
C GLU A 49 8.30 11.33 14.96
N GLU A 50 8.59 10.48 15.92
CA GLU A 50 9.60 10.69 16.97
C GLU A 50 11.01 10.62 16.39
N GLU A 51 11.32 9.55 15.67
CA GLU A 51 12.63 9.37 15.01
C GLU A 51 12.94 10.50 14.02
N ALA A 52 11.92 11.00 13.32
CA ALA A 52 12.05 12.15 12.43
C ALA A 52 12.44 13.46 13.13
N ARG A 53 12.02 13.62 14.39
CA ARG A 53 12.34 14.80 15.22
C ARG A 53 13.71 14.67 15.87
N ASP A 54 14.07 13.45 16.26
CA ASP A 54 15.21 13.19 17.13
C ASP A 54 16.48 12.83 16.35
N LEU A 55 16.35 12.21 15.16
CA LEU A 55 17.48 11.82 14.32
C LEU A 55 17.92 12.94 13.37
N SER A 56 19.20 12.91 13.00
CA SER A 56 19.68 13.69 11.85
C SER A 56 19.05 13.18 10.55
N GLY A 57 18.97 14.04 9.52
CA GLY A 57 18.37 13.65 8.24
C GLY A 57 19.01 12.41 7.60
N GLU A 58 20.31 12.19 7.78
CA GLU A 58 21.02 11.00 7.29
C GLU A 58 20.69 9.75 8.13
N ALA A 59 20.62 9.87 9.45
CA ALA A 59 20.25 8.77 10.33
C ALA A 59 18.78 8.37 10.13
N PHE A 60 17.89 9.34 9.97
CA PHE A 60 16.48 9.12 9.65
C PHE A 60 16.29 8.47 8.28
N ALA A 61 17.08 8.86 7.26
CA ALA A 61 17.03 8.23 5.95
C ALA A 61 17.38 6.73 6.04
N ARG A 62 18.45 6.36 6.78
CA ARG A 62 18.81 4.96 6.99
C ARG A 62 17.75 4.17 7.77
N PHE A 63 17.13 4.80 8.78
CA PHE A 63 16.02 4.20 9.52
C PHE A 63 14.83 3.90 8.58
N MET A 64 14.46 4.85 7.72
CA MET A 64 13.39 4.66 6.74
C MET A 64 13.74 3.61 5.69
N ASP A 65 15.00 3.54 5.23
CA ASP A 65 15.46 2.50 4.31
C ASP A 65 15.32 1.11 4.93
N TYR A 66 15.72 0.94 6.20
CA TYR A 66 15.53 -0.31 6.95
C TYR A 66 14.04 -0.70 7.08
N LEU A 67 13.18 0.27 7.37
CA LEU A 67 11.73 0.04 7.42
C LEU A 67 11.17 -0.39 6.05
N TYR A 68 11.56 0.27 4.97
CA TYR A 68 11.11 -0.10 3.62
C TYR A 68 11.62 -1.47 3.16
N GLU A 69 12.85 -1.84 3.56
CA GLU A 69 13.40 -3.17 3.30
C GLU A 69 12.54 -4.25 3.98
N HIS A 70 12.24 -4.09 5.28
CA HIS A 70 11.35 -5.00 6.01
C HIS A 70 9.96 -5.10 5.41
N ILE A 71 9.34 -3.98 5.03
CA ILE A 71 8.03 -3.98 4.35
C ILE A 71 8.10 -4.78 3.06
N THR A 72 9.18 -4.64 2.29
CA THR A 72 9.37 -5.40 1.04
C THR A 72 9.48 -6.90 1.33
N THR A 73 10.33 -7.28 2.30
CA THR A 73 10.47 -8.68 2.73
C THR A 73 9.13 -9.29 3.18
N PHE A 74 8.34 -8.55 3.95
CA PHE A 74 7.03 -9.02 4.42
C PHE A 74 5.99 -9.10 3.30
N LEU A 75 6.06 -8.28 2.25
CA LEU A 75 5.19 -8.40 1.07
C LEU A 75 5.55 -9.58 0.18
N ASP A 76 6.84 -9.93 0.11
CA ASP A 76 7.34 -11.07 -0.68
C ASP A 76 7.24 -12.41 0.06
N SER A 77 6.93 -12.38 1.36
CA SER A 77 6.72 -13.58 2.16
C SER A 77 5.45 -14.34 1.76
N ASN A 78 5.47 -15.66 1.97
CA ASN A 78 4.30 -16.51 1.80
C ASN A 78 3.36 -16.48 3.03
N GLU A 79 3.76 -15.80 4.10
CA GLU A 79 2.97 -15.71 5.33
C GLU A 79 1.94 -14.57 5.23
N VAL A 80 0.66 -14.95 5.20
CA VAL A 80 -0.46 -14.01 5.12
C VAL A 80 -0.40 -12.97 6.24
N SER A 81 0.06 -13.36 7.44
CA SER A 81 0.19 -12.44 8.58
C SER A 81 1.22 -11.34 8.33
N GLU A 82 2.34 -11.66 7.69
CA GLU A 82 3.40 -10.71 7.34
C GLU A 82 2.94 -9.77 6.23
N ASN A 83 2.30 -10.29 5.18
CA ASN A 83 1.75 -9.45 4.12
C ASN A 83 0.72 -8.46 4.66
N LEU A 84 -0.16 -8.91 5.57
CA LEU A 84 -1.14 -8.05 6.23
C LEU A 84 -0.45 -7.00 7.13
N GLY A 85 0.60 -7.38 7.86
CA GLY A 85 1.40 -6.45 8.66
C GLY A 85 2.06 -5.36 7.81
N ALA A 86 2.65 -5.73 6.68
CA ALA A 86 3.24 -4.79 5.73
C ALA A 86 2.21 -3.80 5.17
N LEU A 87 1.03 -4.29 4.77
CA LEU A 87 -0.05 -3.44 4.27
C LEU A 87 -0.58 -2.46 5.34
N ARG A 88 -0.68 -2.89 6.61
CA ARG A 88 -1.02 -1.99 7.73
C ARG A 88 0.07 -0.94 7.96
N ALA A 89 1.33 -1.33 7.86
CA ALA A 89 2.44 -0.38 7.95
C ALA A 89 2.36 0.68 6.85
N ILE A 90 2.14 0.27 5.59
CA ILE A 90 1.96 1.19 4.47
C ILE A 90 0.77 2.11 4.70
N TYR A 91 -0.37 1.58 5.17
CA TYR A 91 -1.56 2.38 5.46
C TYR A 91 -1.26 3.57 6.37
N GLU A 92 -0.49 3.34 7.44
CA GLU A 92 -0.09 4.39 8.39
C GLU A 92 0.95 5.35 7.82
N LEU A 93 1.92 4.82 7.07
CA LEU A 93 2.98 5.62 6.47
C LEU A 93 2.49 6.57 5.38
N ILE A 94 1.32 6.34 4.78
CA ILE A 94 0.70 7.25 3.81
C ILE A 94 0.53 8.65 4.44
N ASP A 95 0.07 8.72 5.68
CA ASP A 95 -0.25 9.98 6.35
C ASP A 95 0.97 10.68 6.97
N VAL A 96 2.13 10.01 7.04
CA VAL A 96 3.35 10.61 7.59
C VAL A 96 3.93 11.65 6.62
N THR A 97 3.91 12.93 7.00
CA THR A 97 4.25 14.07 6.10
C THR A 97 5.74 14.47 6.10
N ILE A 98 6.62 13.63 6.65
CA ILE A 98 7.98 14.03 7.05
C ILE A 98 8.98 14.09 5.87
N ASN A 99 8.72 13.42 4.75
CA ASN A 99 9.58 13.42 3.56
C ASN A 99 8.81 13.92 2.33
N LYS A 100 9.51 14.51 1.35
CA LYS A 100 8.93 14.94 0.06
C LYS A 100 8.06 13.81 -0.52
N ASN A 101 6.77 14.10 -0.63
CA ASN A 101 5.72 13.10 -0.78
C ASN A 101 5.80 12.26 -2.06
N THR A 102 6.39 12.77 -3.15
CA THR A 102 6.26 12.17 -4.49
C THR A 102 6.97 10.81 -4.66
N SER A 103 8.17 10.61 -4.11
CA SER A 103 8.87 9.32 -4.21
C SER A 103 8.22 8.23 -3.34
N LYS A 104 7.62 8.64 -2.22
CA LYS A 104 6.89 7.76 -1.29
C LYS A 104 5.64 7.17 -1.95
N VAL A 105 4.88 8.00 -2.67
CA VAL A 105 3.65 7.55 -3.35
C VAL A 105 3.96 6.49 -4.40
N ALA A 106 4.94 6.75 -5.27
CA ALA A 106 5.28 5.83 -6.33
C ALA A 106 5.73 4.47 -5.76
N LYS A 107 6.50 4.49 -4.66
CA LYS A 107 6.90 3.28 -3.93
C LYS A 107 5.70 2.53 -3.36
N PHE A 108 4.78 3.21 -2.68
CA PHE A 108 3.57 2.57 -2.13
C PHE A 108 2.65 2.03 -3.21
N SER A 109 2.47 2.74 -4.32
CA SER A 109 1.69 2.22 -5.44
C SER A 109 2.30 0.95 -6.03
N ASN A 110 3.63 0.88 -6.13
CA ASN A 110 4.33 -0.32 -6.57
C ASN A 110 4.13 -1.49 -5.60
N TYR A 111 4.22 -1.26 -4.29
CA TYR A 111 3.97 -2.29 -3.27
C TYR A 111 2.54 -2.82 -3.33
N ILE A 112 1.55 -1.94 -3.42
CA ILE A 112 0.14 -2.32 -3.50
C ILE A 112 -0.13 -3.13 -4.77
N ARG A 113 0.43 -2.69 -5.90
CA ARG A 113 0.33 -3.42 -7.17
C ARG A 113 0.97 -4.80 -7.08
N ALA A 114 2.17 -4.91 -6.52
CA ALA A 114 2.82 -6.20 -6.29
C ALA A 114 1.93 -7.11 -5.44
N ALA A 115 1.34 -6.58 -4.36
CA ALA A 115 0.42 -7.33 -3.52
C ALA A 115 -0.79 -7.88 -4.31
N PHE A 116 -1.37 -7.13 -5.25
CA PHE A 116 -2.44 -7.63 -6.11
C PHE A 116 -1.98 -8.69 -7.12
N GLU A 117 -0.76 -8.56 -7.66
CA GLU A 117 -0.24 -9.44 -8.71
C GLU A 117 0.25 -10.78 -8.17
N THR A 118 0.87 -10.79 -6.99
CA THR A 118 1.55 -11.96 -6.43
C THR A 118 0.72 -12.73 -5.41
N ASN A 119 -0.30 -12.11 -4.79
CA ASN A 119 -1.11 -12.76 -3.76
C ASN A 119 -2.51 -13.12 -4.25
N CYS A 120 -3.00 -14.28 -3.83
CA CYS A 120 -4.35 -14.75 -4.10
C CYS A 120 -5.26 -14.80 -2.84
N ASP A 121 -4.70 -14.56 -1.64
CA ASP A 121 -5.47 -14.58 -0.41
C ASP A 121 -6.46 -13.39 -0.35
N PRO A 122 -7.77 -13.64 -0.19
CA PRO A 122 -8.77 -12.57 -0.20
C PRO A 122 -8.58 -11.50 0.89
N LYS A 123 -8.01 -11.85 2.06
CA LYS A 123 -7.78 -10.87 3.15
C LYS A 123 -6.71 -9.87 2.76
N ILE A 124 -5.65 -10.34 2.10
CA ILE A 124 -4.59 -9.47 1.57
C ILE A 124 -5.17 -8.54 0.51
N LEU A 125 -5.94 -9.07 -0.44
CA LEU A 125 -6.54 -8.28 -1.52
C LEU A 125 -7.52 -7.22 -0.99
N VAL A 126 -8.33 -7.56 0.01
CA VAL A 126 -9.22 -6.60 0.67
C VAL A 126 -8.43 -5.51 1.36
N LEU A 127 -7.41 -5.84 2.15
CA LEU A 127 -6.61 -4.83 2.84
C LEU A 127 -5.84 -3.95 1.83
N ALA A 128 -5.20 -4.55 0.82
CA ALA A 128 -4.48 -3.84 -0.23
C ALA A 128 -5.40 -2.82 -0.95
N SER A 129 -6.66 -3.19 -1.22
CA SER A 129 -7.63 -2.26 -1.79
C SER A 129 -7.92 -1.07 -0.87
N LYS A 130 -8.00 -1.28 0.44
CA LYS A 130 -8.16 -0.19 1.41
C LYS A 130 -6.94 0.72 1.48
N VAL A 131 -5.74 0.16 1.42
CA VAL A 131 -4.51 0.95 1.31
C VAL A 131 -4.51 1.77 0.02
N LEU A 132 -4.92 1.18 -1.11
CA LEU A 132 -5.02 1.87 -2.40
C LEU A 132 -6.00 3.04 -2.35
N GLY A 133 -7.20 2.80 -1.81
CA GLY A 133 -8.22 3.83 -1.66
C GLY A 133 -7.78 4.97 -0.73
N HIS A 134 -7.07 4.65 0.35
CA HIS A 134 -6.47 5.66 1.24
C HIS A 134 -5.42 6.51 0.51
N LEU A 135 -4.51 5.86 -0.22
CA LEU A 135 -3.48 6.53 -1.04
C LEU A 135 -4.09 7.45 -2.12
N ALA A 136 -5.23 7.05 -2.69
CA ALA A 136 -5.95 7.86 -3.66
C ALA A 136 -6.65 9.07 -3.03
N ARG A 137 -7.22 8.90 -1.82
CA ARG A 137 -7.95 9.95 -1.11
C ARG A 137 -7.05 11.01 -0.49
N SER A 138 -5.82 10.66 -0.09
CA SER A 138 -4.92 11.53 0.70
C SER A 138 -4.44 12.81 -0.01
N GLY A 139 -5.10 13.22 -1.10
CA GLY A 139 -5.15 14.61 -1.56
C GLY A 139 -3.81 15.17 -2.01
N GLY A 140 -3.31 14.69 -3.16
CA GLY A 140 -2.05 15.14 -3.77
C GLY A 140 -0.96 14.07 -3.84
N THR A 141 -1.31 12.83 -3.52
CA THR A 141 -0.37 11.71 -3.39
C THR A 141 -0.35 10.90 -4.70
N ILE A 142 -1.45 10.23 -5.06
CA ILE A 142 -1.51 9.47 -6.32
C ILE A 142 -1.53 10.41 -7.53
N THR A 143 -0.71 10.13 -8.55
CA THR A 143 -0.74 10.89 -9.81
C THR A 143 -1.95 10.44 -10.65
N ILE A 144 -2.42 11.31 -11.54
CA ILE A 144 -3.48 10.97 -12.51
C ILE A 144 -3.08 9.72 -13.30
N ASP A 145 -1.81 9.64 -13.74
CA ASP A 145 -1.27 8.50 -14.49
C ASP A 145 -1.35 7.18 -13.73
N GLU A 146 -1.21 7.22 -12.39
CA GLU A 146 -1.26 6.02 -11.58
C GLU A 146 -2.70 5.57 -11.34
N VAL A 147 -3.65 6.49 -11.14
CA VAL A 147 -5.09 6.14 -11.10
C VAL A 147 -5.50 5.52 -12.44
N GLU A 148 -5.14 6.15 -13.56
CA GLU A 148 -5.40 5.63 -14.90
C GLU A 148 -4.83 4.22 -15.09
N ARG A 149 -3.59 4.00 -14.65
CA ARG A 149 -2.94 2.68 -14.71
C ARG A 149 -3.72 1.63 -13.92
N GLN A 150 -4.11 1.93 -12.69
CA GLN A 150 -4.86 0.99 -11.83
C GLN A 150 -6.23 0.66 -12.43
N VAL A 151 -6.94 1.66 -12.96
CA VAL A 151 -8.25 1.46 -13.62
C VAL A 151 -8.09 0.58 -14.87
N LYS A 152 -7.16 0.91 -15.77
CA LYS A 152 -6.92 0.12 -16.98
C LYS A 152 -6.55 -1.32 -16.66
N PHE A 153 -5.65 -1.52 -15.71
CA PHE A 153 -5.23 -2.83 -15.25
C PHE A 153 -6.40 -3.67 -14.70
N ALA A 154 -7.26 -3.08 -13.88
CA ALA A 154 -8.43 -3.77 -13.35
C ALA A 154 -9.47 -4.09 -14.44
N LEU A 155 -9.68 -3.19 -15.41
CA LEU A 155 -10.57 -3.44 -16.56
C LEU A 155 -10.06 -4.60 -17.42
N GLU A 156 -8.75 -4.67 -17.66
CA GLU A 156 -8.11 -5.78 -18.38
C GLU A 156 -8.34 -7.12 -17.67
N TRP A 157 -8.18 -7.16 -16.34
CA TRP A 157 -8.45 -8.36 -15.54
C TRP A 157 -9.91 -8.81 -15.55
N LEU A 158 -10.87 -7.89 -15.64
CA LEU A 158 -12.28 -8.25 -15.80
C LEU A 158 -12.60 -8.76 -17.20
N ARG A 159 -12.04 -8.15 -18.24
CA ARG A 159 -12.28 -8.50 -19.65
C ARG A 159 -11.53 -9.77 -20.09
N GLY A 160 -10.43 -10.10 -19.42
CA GLY A 160 -9.60 -11.26 -19.73
C GLY A 160 -10.18 -12.61 -19.29
N GLU A 161 -9.30 -13.62 -19.30
CA GLU A 161 -9.64 -14.97 -18.83
C GLU A 161 -10.13 -14.97 -17.38
N ARG A 162 -11.08 -15.86 -17.06
CA ARG A 162 -11.58 -15.99 -15.68
C ARG A 162 -10.49 -16.57 -14.78
N ILE A 163 -9.84 -15.67 -14.05
CA ILE A 163 -8.97 -15.99 -12.92
C ILE A 163 -9.62 -15.38 -11.69
N GLU A 164 -10.04 -16.22 -10.74
CA GLU A 164 -10.95 -15.82 -9.65
C GLU A 164 -10.37 -14.71 -8.76
N TYR A 165 -9.11 -14.86 -8.31
CA TYR A 165 -8.47 -13.83 -7.48
C TYR A 165 -8.27 -12.51 -8.23
N ARG A 166 -7.98 -12.55 -9.55
CA ARG A 166 -7.85 -11.35 -10.39
C ARG A 166 -9.18 -10.63 -10.56
N ARG A 167 -10.27 -11.35 -10.78
CA ARG A 167 -11.60 -10.75 -10.84
C ARG A 167 -11.98 -10.12 -9.51
N PHE A 168 -11.71 -10.80 -8.40
CA PHE A 168 -11.95 -10.26 -7.07
C PHE A 168 -11.15 -8.97 -6.83
N ALA A 169 -9.85 -9.00 -7.12
CA ALA A 169 -8.96 -7.84 -7.00
C ALA A 169 -9.39 -6.68 -7.91
N ALA A 170 -9.72 -6.95 -9.16
CA ALA A 170 -10.15 -5.94 -10.12
C ALA A 170 -11.39 -5.18 -9.66
N VAL A 171 -12.40 -5.91 -9.16
CA VAL A 171 -13.62 -5.30 -8.61
C VAL A 171 -13.30 -4.42 -7.40
N LEU A 172 -12.39 -4.85 -6.51
CA LEU A 172 -11.97 -4.06 -5.36
C LEU A 172 -11.21 -2.78 -5.79
N ILE A 173 -10.29 -2.89 -6.74
CA ILE A 173 -9.54 -1.74 -7.28
C ILE A 173 -10.50 -0.72 -7.88
N LEU A 174 -11.42 -1.15 -8.76
CA LEU A 174 -12.36 -0.26 -9.42
C LEU A 174 -13.29 0.43 -8.42
N LYS A 175 -13.76 -0.29 -7.40
CA LYS A 175 -14.53 0.29 -6.30
C LYS A 175 -13.75 1.42 -5.63
N GLU A 176 -12.51 1.16 -5.22
CA GLU A 176 -11.72 2.14 -4.48
C GLU A 176 -11.31 3.33 -5.35
N MET A 177 -11.08 3.14 -6.65
CA MET A 177 -10.85 4.27 -7.57
C MET A 177 -12.11 5.11 -7.78
N ALA A 178 -13.28 4.48 -7.91
CA ALA A 178 -14.55 5.18 -8.03
C ALA A 178 -14.89 5.99 -6.76
N GLU A 179 -14.66 5.44 -5.57
CA GLU A 179 -14.95 6.10 -4.29
C GLU A 179 -13.96 7.23 -3.95
N ASN A 180 -12.68 7.08 -4.34
CA ASN A 180 -11.61 7.94 -3.81
C ASN A 180 -10.93 8.83 -4.85
N ALA A 181 -11.09 8.54 -6.14
CA ALA A 181 -10.46 9.27 -7.24
C ALA A 181 -11.45 9.63 -8.37
N LEU A 182 -12.69 9.95 -7.99
CA LEU A 182 -13.82 10.09 -8.93
C LEU A 182 -13.55 11.05 -10.10
N THR A 183 -12.91 12.19 -9.85
CA THR A 183 -12.60 13.18 -10.91
C THR A 183 -11.81 12.57 -12.06
N VAL A 184 -10.84 11.70 -11.76
CA VAL A 184 -10.05 10.98 -12.77
C VAL A 184 -10.81 9.76 -13.28
N PHE A 185 -11.54 9.07 -12.40
CA PHE A 185 -12.30 7.87 -12.76
C PHE A 185 -13.44 8.15 -13.76
N ASN A 186 -14.02 9.35 -13.75
CA ASN A 186 -15.20 9.70 -14.55
C ASN A 186 -15.06 9.45 -16.05
N ILE A 187 -13.85 9.59 -16.62
CA ILE A 187 -13.63 9.33 -18.05
C ILE A 187 -13.74 7.84 -18.41
N TYR A 188 -13.58 6.95 -17.41
CA TYR A 188 -13.63 5.50 -17.58
C TYR A 188 -14.99 4.89 -17.23
N VAL A 189 -15.97 5.69 -16.76
CA VAL A 189 -17.29 5.18 -16.37
C VAL A 189 -17.97 4.34 -17.46
N PRO A 190 -17.96 4.72 -18.76
CA PRO A 190 -18.56 3.89 -19.80
C PRO A 190 -17.89 2.50 -19.92
N GLU A 191 -16.56 2.47 -19.86
CA GLU A 191 -15.78 1.23 -19.91
C GLU A 191 -15.97 0.36 -18.67
N PHE A 192 -16.07 1.00 -17.50
CA PHE A 192 -16.35 0.34 -16.23
C PHE A 192 -17.73 -0.31 -16.23
N VAL A 193 -18.78 0.41 -16.66
CA VAL A 193 -20.15 -0.11 -16.69
C VAL A 193 -20.26 -1.35 -17.59
N ASP A 194 -19.56 -1.35 -18.72
CA ASP A 194 -19.48 -2.52 -19.59
C ASP A 194 -18.74 -3.69 -18.93
N ALA A 195 -17.57 -3.43 -18.33
CA ALA A 195 -16.74 -4.47 -17.73
C ALA A 195 -17.30 -5.05 -16.41
N ILE A 196 -17.92 -4.22 -15.56
CA ILE A 196 -18.40 -4.64 -14.23
C ILE A 196 -19.52 -5.68 -14.31
N TRP A 197 -20.23 -5.74 -15.44
CA TRP A 197 -21.24 -6.75 -15.72
C TRP A 197 -20.68 -8.17 -15.70
N VAL A 198 -19.38 -8.34 -16.01
CA VAL A 198 -18.67 -9.61 -15.85
C VAL A 198 -18.62 -10.01 -14.37
N GLY A 199 -18.29 -9.07 -13.48
CA GLY A 199 -18.28 -9.29 -12.03
C GLY A 199 -19.67 -9.57 -11.47
N MET A 200 -20.71 -8.90 -12.00
CA MET A 200 -22.11 -9.11 -11.61
C MET A 200 -22.71 -10.45 -12.07
N ARG A 201 -22.03 -11.15 -12.98
CA ARG A 201 -22.43 -12.49 -13.44
C ARG A 201 -21.47 -13.57 -12.95
N ASP A 202 -20.50 -13.23 -12.10
CA ASP A 202 -19.56 -14.22 -11.59
C ASP A 202 -20.28 -15.20 -10.63
N PRO A 203 -20.03 -16.52 -10.74
CA PRO A 203 -20.62 -17.50 -9.82
C PRO A 203 -20.15 -17.33 -8.36
N THR A 204 -19.00 -16.69 -8.13
CA THR A 204 -18.49 -16.45 -6.78
C THR A 204 -19.23 -15.26 -6.14
N LEU A 205 -20.09 -15.54 -5.16
CA LEU A 205 -20.95 -14.54 -4.49
C LEU A 205 -20.20 -13.35 -3.90
N VAL A 206 -18.96 -13.57 -3.42
CA VAL A 206 -18.13 -12.50 -2.85
C VAL A 206 -17.73 -11.49 -3.94
N ILE A 207 -17.41 -11.96 -5.15
CA ILE A 207 -17.09 -11.11 -6.31
C ILE A 207 -18.33 -10.34 -6.74
N LEU A 208 -19.46 -11.03 -6.85
CA LEU A 208 -20.76 -10.41 -7.15
C LEU A 208 -21.11 -9.29 -6.17
N GLY A 209 -21.01 -9.55 -4.87
CA GLY A 209 -21.29 -8.57 -3.83
C GLY A 209 -20.41 -7.33 -3.94
N LYS A 210 -19.11 -7.51 -4.19
CA LYS A 210 -18.19 -6.40 -4.41
C LYS A 210 -18.45 -5.66 -5.71
N ALA A 211 -18.92 -6.33 -6.76
CA ALA A 211 -19.26 -5.68 -8.03
C ALA A 211 -20.48 -4.76 -7.86
N VAL A 212 -21.46 -5.19 -7.06
CA VAL A 212 -22.61 -4.35 -6.69
C VAL A 212 -22.18 -3.16 -5.81
N GLU A 213 -21.25 -3.35 -4.87
CA GLU A 213 -20.65 -2.24 -4.11
C GLU A 213 -19.94 -1.23 -5.03
N ALA A 214 -19.14 -1.72 -5.98
CA ALA A 214 -18.44 -0.88 -6.96
C ALA A 214 -19.41 -0.08 -7.83
N LEU A 215 -20.50 -0.70 -8.30
CA LEU A 215 -21.52 0.01 -9.06
C LEU A 215 -22.26 1.05 -8.20
N ARG A 216 -22.56 0.72 -6.94
CA ARG A 216 -23.18 1.66 -6.00
C ARG A 216 -22.32 2.90 -5.77
N ALA A 217 -20.99 2.77 -5.76
CA ALA A 217 -20.08 3.90 -5.59
C ALA A 217 -20.24 4.97 -6.69
N LEU A 218 -20.77 4.62 -7.86
CA LEU A 218 -21.04 5.55 -8.95
C LEU A 218 -22.44 6.19 -8.93
N LEU A 219 -23.37 5.69 -8.11
CA LEU A 219 -24.73 6.25 -8.05
C LEU A 219 -24.81 7.73 -7.64
N PRO A 220 -23.89 8.32 -6.85
CA PRO A 220 -23.90 9.76 -6.58
C PRO A 220 -23.55 10.64 -7.80
N VAL A 221 -23.14 10.03 -8.91
CA VAL A 221 -22.50 10.68 -10.06
C VAL A 221 -23.35 10.58 -11.33
N ILE A 222 -24.33 9.66 -11.33
CA ILE A 222 -25.30 9.39 -12.40
C ILE A 222 -26.61 10.09 -12.05
#